data_AF-A0A4Q2YQ04-F1
#
_entry.id   AF-A0A4Q2YQ04-F1
#
_cell.length_a   1.000
_cell.length_b   1.000
_cell.length_c   1.000
_cell.angle_alpha   90.00
_cell.angle_beta   90.00
_cell.angle_gamma   90.00
#
_symmetry.space_group_name_H-M   'P 1'
#
loop_
_entity.id
_entity.type
_entity.pdbx_description
1 polymer ?
#
loop_
_entity_poly.entity_id
_entity_poly.type
_entity_poly.pdbx_seq_one_letter_code
_entity_poly.pdbx_strand_id
1 'polypeptide(L)'
;MGGGGARHRPQLQSRQGRVQAVRLSAQTPFPASVRAPGYDRNVQAAGIVHIGIGAFHRAHQAVYTDDAMAAGDRDWGIVGVSLRSGDVAAQLNPQDGLYTVSMRSADGDELRLIGAVQKVLVAADDPQAVIDAIAATTTHIVSFTVTEKGYLRRADGSLDLAAAVGVSSLYRLVAAGLAARKAAGLGGLTLLSCDNLAGNGAVLRRLMREYLAAYHPDLSAWFDGTCTCPATMIDRIVPATTDADRGAVEATLGTRDEGAVVTEGFSQWVIEDDFAGPRPRWEKVGAELVADVAPYETAKLRMLNGAHSALAYIGLGRGYDYVHQA
;
A
#
# COMPACT_ATOMS: atom_id res chain seq x y z
N MET A 1 -39.31 -53.83 -38.67
CA MET A 1 -39.88 -53.25 -37.44
C MET A 1 -38.79 -52.39 -36.80
N GLY A 2 -38.83 -51.08 -37.01
CA GLY A 2 -37.71 -50.21 -36.66
C GLY A 2 -38.18 -48.82 -36.22
N GLY A 3 -37.54 -48.33 -35.15
CA GLY A 3 -37.04 -46.95 -35.07
C GLY A 3 -38.02 -45.83 -34.69
N GLY A 4 -38.56 -45.86 -33.46
CA GLY A 4 -39.15 -44.67 -32.83
C GLY A 4 -38.09 -43.92 -31.99
N GLY A 5 -37.48 -42.89 -32.57
CA GLY A 5 -36.50 -42.03 -31.88
C GLY A 5 -37.16 -41.04 -30.93
N ALA A 6 -37.12 -41.33 -29.63
CA ALA A 6 -37.48 -40.37 -28.58
C ALA A 6 -36.29 -39.43 -28.31
N ARG A 7 -36.51 -38.13 -28.52
CA ARG A 7 -35.54 -37.07 -28.24
C ARG A 7 -35.38 -36.90 -26.72
N HIS A 8 -34.21 -37.26 -26.18
CA HIS A 8 -33.83 -36.88 -24.82
C HIS A 8 -33.51 -35.38 -24.77
N ARG A 9 -34.34 -34.60 -24.06
CA ARG A 9 -33.98 -33.26 -23.58
C ARG A 9 -32.99 -33.41 -22.41
N PRO A 10 -31.85 -32.71 -22.42
CA PRO A 10 -31.01 -32.61 -21.22
C PRO A 10 -31.75 -31.79 -20.16
N GLN A 11 -31.99 -32.37 -18.99
CA GLN A 11 -32.40 -31.64 -17.81
C GLN A 11 -31.26 -30.70 -17.41
N LEU A 12 -31.53 -29.40 -17.44
CA LEU A 12 -30.71 -28.39 -16.77
C LEU A 12 -30.70 -28.70 -15.28
N GLN A 13 -29.63 -29.34 -14.80
CA GLN A 13 -29.34 -29.41 -13.38
C GLN A 13 -29.04 -28.01 -12.86
N SER A 14 -29.75 -27.68 -11.79
CA SER A 14 -29.70 -26.41 -11.08
C SER A 14 -28.27 -26.06 -10.66
N ARG A 15 -27.84 -24.84 -11.00
CA ARG A 15 -26.70 -24.19 -10.37
C ARG A 15 -27.00 -24.06 -8.87
N GLN A 16 -26.44 -24.98 -8.08
CA GLN A 16 -26.33 -24.80 -6.63
C GLN A 16 -25.65 -23.47 -6.36
N GLY A 17 -26.34 -22.60 -5.63
CA GLY A 17 -25.82 -21.31 -5.22
C GLY A 17 -24.52 -21.52 -4.45
N ARG A 18 -23.44 -20.88 -4.93
CA ARG A 18 -22.28 -20.61 -4.09
C ARG A 18 -22.79 -19.82 -2.90
N VAL A 19 -22.82 -20.45 -1.72
CA VAL A 19 -22.88 -19.72 -0.46
C VAL A 19 -21.73 -18.72 -0.51
N GLN A 20 -22.02 -17.43 -0.60
CA GLN A 20 -20.98 -16.42 -0.48
C GLN A 20 -20.38 -16.61 0.91
N ALA A 21 -19.10 -17.01 0.96
CA ALA A 21 -18.38 -17.10 2.22
C ALA A 21 -18.54 -15.77 2.96
N VAL A 22 -18.94 -15.83 4.23
CA VAL A 22 -18.98 -14.64 5.09
C VAL A 22 -17.57 -14.08 5.10
N ARG A 23 -17.41 -12.86 4.58
CA ARG A 23 -16.15 -12.13 4.57
C ARG A 23 -15.98 -11.40 5.90
N LEU A 24 -14.73 -11.16 6.26
CA LEU A 24 -14.35 -10.30 7.37
C LEU A 24 -15.01 -8.92 7.26
N SER A 25 -15.60 -8.43 8.33
CA SER A 25 -16.12 -7.07 8.49
C SER A 25 -15.89 -6.57 9.91
N ALA A 26 -16.24 -5.31 10.19
CA ALA A 26 -16.13 -4.74 11.54
C ALA A 26 -17.01 -5.46 12.59
N GLN A 27 -17.97 -6.27 12.16
CA GLN A 27 -18.89 -7.02 13.04
C GLN A 27 -18.56 -8.52 13.11
N THR A 28 -17.53 -8.99 12.39
CA THR A 28 -17.14 -10.40 12.44
C THR A 28 -16.58 -10.75 13.81
N PRO A 29 -17.13 -11.74 14.53
CA PRO A 29 -16.50 -12.26 15.74
C PRO A 29 -15.25 -13.04 15.35
N PHE A 30 -14.12 -12.76 16.00
CA PHE A 30 -12.87 -13.51 15.83
C PHE A 30 -12.33 -13.96 17.19
N PRO A 31 -11.47 -15.01 17.22
CA PRO A 31 -10.93 -15.52 18.48
C PRO A 31 -10.15 -14.47 19.26
N ALA A 32 -10.13 -14.60 20.59
CA ALA A 32 -9.37 -13.70 21.47
C ALA A 32 -7.86 -13.71 21.22
N SER A 33 -7.34 -14.72 20.52
CA SER A 33 -5.94 -14.79 20.08
C SER A 33 -5.62 -13.87 18.89
N VAL A 34 -6.63 -13.34 18.19
CA VAL A 34 -6.44 -12.38 17.08
C VAL A 34 -6.40 -10.97 17.65
N ARG A 35 -5.30 -10.25 17.44
CA ARG A 35 -5.16 -8.85 17.88
C ARG A 35 -6.01 -7.94 16.98
N ALA A 36 -6.97 -7.22 17.56
CA ALA A 36 -7.82 -6.27 16.86
C ALA A 36 -7.32 -4.81 16.99
N PRO A 37 -7.77 -3.89 16.12
CA PRO A 37 -7.52 -2.46 16.29
C PRO A 37 -8.03 -1.97 17.66
N GLY A 38 -7.16 -1.29 18.41
CA GLY A 38 -7.46 -0.78 19.76
C GLY A 38 -8.20 0.56 19.78
N TYR A 39 -8.81 0.97 18.67
CA TYR A 39 -9.42 2.28 18.48
C TYR A 39 -10.72 2.18 17.67
N ASP A 40 -11.63 3.15 17.85
CA ASP A 40 -12.83 3.25 17.03
C ASP A 40 -12.46 3.80 15.64
N ARG A 41 -12.67 2.99 14.60
CA ARG A 41 -12.34 3.32 13.21
C ARG A 41 -13.29 4.37 12.63
N ASN A 42 -14.52 4.45 13.11
CA ASN A 42 -15.56 5.32 12.54
C ASN A 42 -15.36 6.80 12.87
N VAL A 43 -14.58 7.10 13.92
CA VAL A 43 -14.26 8.46 14.35
C VAL A 43 -12.93 8.97 13.80
N GLN A 44 -12.24 8.17 12.98
CA GLN A 44 -10.97 8.55 12.35
C GLN A 44 -11.24 9.23 11.00
N ALA A 45 -10.78 10.46 10.81
CA ALA A 45 -10.68 11.03 9.46
C ALA A 45 -9.52 10.38 8.67
N ALA A 46 -9.57 10.52 7.34
CA ALA A 46 -8.46 10.12 6.48
C ALA A 46 -7.38 11.21 6.45
N GLY A 47 -6.20 10.90 6.99
CA GLY A 47 -5.03 11.78 6.98
C GLY A 47 -4.00 11.44 5.91
N ILE A 48 -4.09 10.23 5.34
CA ILE A 48 -3.13 9.67 4.41
C ILE A 48 -3.84 9.16 3.16
N VAL A 49 -3.34 9.56 1.99
CA VAL A 49 -3.63 8.90 0.72
C VAL A 49 -2.43 8.05 0.34
N HIS A 50 -2.62 6.75 0.12
CA HIS A 50 -1.53 5.85 -0.25
C HIS A 50 -1.68 5.36 -1.69
N ILE A 51 -0.74 5.70 -2.57
CA ILE A 51 -0.73 5.33 -3.98
C ILE A 51 0.13 4.08 -4.19
N GLY A 52 -0.50 3.04 -4.74
CA GLY A 52 0.13 1.73 -4.93
C GLY A 52 -0.08 0.81 -3.74
N ILE A 53 -1.31 0.66 -3.25
CA ILE A 53 -1.66 -0.18 -2.09
C ILE A 53 -1.45 -1.69 -2.33
N GLY A 54 -0.19 -2.12 -2.33
CA GLY A 54 0.19 -3.52 -2.47
C GLY A 54 0.29 -4.27 -1.14
N ALA A 55 0.76 -5.51 -1.21
CA ALA A 55 1.00 -6.35 -0.03
C ALA A 55 2.01 -5.69 0.93
N PHE A 56 3.09 -5.10 0.41
CA PHE A 56 4.11 -4.45 1.24
C PHE A 56 3.54 -3.29 2.06
N HIS A 57 2.78 -2.38 1.45
CA HIS A 57 2.16 -1.28 2.20
C HIS A 57 1.26 -1.77 3.34
N ARG A 58 0.39 -2.74 3.03
CA ARG A 58 -0.51 -3.36 4.00
C ARG A 58 0.25 -4.05 5.14
N ALA A 59 1.40 -4.63 4.83
CA ALA A 59 2.26 -5.26 5.80
C ALA A 59 3.18 -4.29 6.56
N HIS A 60 3.32 -3.02 6.15
CA HIS A 60 4.36 -2.14 6.69
C HIS A 60 3.80 -0.79 7.14
N GLN A 61 3.65 0.20 6.24
CA GLN A 61 3.23 1.55 6.66
C GLN A 61 1.82 1.56 7.28
N ALA A 62 0.91 0.71 6.79
CA ALA A 62 -0.42 0.58 7.37
C ALA A 62 -0.37 0.00 8.79
N VAL A 63 0.57 -0.91 9.09
CA VAL A 63 0.76 -1.47 10.44
C VAL A 63 1.27 -0.41 11.41
N TYR A 64 2.30 0.35 11.03
CA TYR A 64 2.79 1.47 11.85
C TYR A 64 1.71 2.53 12.10
N THR A 65 0.87 2.80 11.10
CA THR A 65 -0.23 3.77 11.23
C THR A 65 -1.36 3.23 12.13
N ASP A 66 -1.67 1.93 12.02
CA ASP A 66 -2.61 1.24 12.91
C ASP A 66 -2.13 1.27 14.36
N ASP A 67 -0.84 0.99 14.60
CA ASP A 67 -0.23 1.09 15.93
C ASP A 67 -0.25 2.52 16.48
N ALA A 68 0.07 3.52 15.66
CA ALA A 68 0.03 4.92 16.09
C ALA A 68 -1.38 5.34 16.51
N MET A 69 -2.41 4.94 15.76
CA MET A 69 -3.81 5.19 16.13
C MET A 69 -4.24 4.41 17.37
N ALA A 70 -3.79 3.17 17.54
CA ALA A 70 -4.01 2.41 18.78
C ALA A 70 -3.31 3.05 20.00
N ALA A 71 -2.20 3.77 19.79
CA ALA A 71 -1.51 4.56 20.81
C ALA A 71 -2.16 5.95 21.06
N GLY A 72 -3.30 6.24 20.43
CA GLY A 72 -4.11 7.42 20.67
C GLY A 72 -3.94 8.54 19.64
N ASP A 73 -3.18 8.33 18.57
CA ASP A 73 -3.22 9.26 17.42
C ASP A 73 -4.61 9.23 16.77
N ARG A 74 -5.02 10.35 16.20
CA ARG A 74 -6.31 10.46 15.51
C ARG A 74 -6.15 11.04 14.12
N ASP A 75 -7.14 10.77 13.29
CA ASP A 75 -7.32 11.34 11.95
C ASP A 75 -6.24 10.91 10.94
N TRP A 76 -5.72 9.69 11.12
CA TRP A 76 -4.69 9.08 10.27
C TRP A 76 -5.18 7.87 9.46
N GLY A 77 -6.50 7.77 9.24
CA GLY A 77 -7.06 6.78 8.34
C GLY A 77 -6.41 6.85 6.95
N ILE A 78 -6.28 5.70 6.30
CA ILE A 78 -5.65 5.56 4.99
C ILE A 78 -6.72 5.36 3.93
N VAL A 79 -6.72 6.23 2.92
CA VAL A 79 -7.37 5.97 1.64
C VAL A 79 -6.33 5.34 0.71
N GLY A 80 -6.48 4.04 0.45
CA GLY A 80 -5.65 3.33 -0.51
C GLY A 80 -6.02 3.67 -1.94
N VAL A 81 -5.05 3.66 -2.84
CA VAL A 81 -5.26 3.91 -4.27
C VAL A 81 -4.53 2.86 -5.09
N SER A 82 -5.28 2.13 -5.90
CA SER A 82 -4.75 1.31 -6.97
C SER A 82 -4.76 2.10 -8.28
N LEU A 83 -3.61 2.22 -8.95
CA LEU A 83 -3.53 3.02 -10.18
C LEU A 83 -4.24 2.33 -11.37
N ARG A 84 -4.15 1.00 -11.49
CA ARG A 84 -4.60 0.27 -12.68
C ARG A 84 -5.59 -0.86 -12.40
N SER A 85 -5.24 -1.79 -11.50
CA SER A 85 -6.06 -2.96 -11.20
C SER A 85 -7.05 -2.68 -10.06
N GLY A 86 -8.27 -3.22 -10.18
CA GLY A 86 -9.27 -3.24 -9.12
C GLY A 86 -9.11 -4.37 -8.10
N ASP A 87 -8.10 -5.25 -8.23
CA ASP A 87 -7.99 -6.47 -7.41
C ASP A 87 -7.94 -6.18 -5.91
N VAL A 88 -7.09 -5.23 -5.48
CA VAL A 88 -6.97 -4.89 -4.05
C VAL A 88 -8.25 -4.22 -3.53
N ALA A 89 -8.92 -3.43 -4.37
CA ALA A 89 -10.22 -2.85 -4.00
C ALA A 89 -11.29 -3.93 -3.82
N ALA A 90 -11.32 -4.94 -4.70
CA ALA A 90 -12.23 -6.08 -4.61
C ALA A 90 -11.93 -7.01 -3.42
N GLN A 91 -10.67 -7.03 -2.94
CA GLN A 91 -10.28 -7.72 -1.70
C GLN A 91 -10.72 -6.94 -0.46
N LEU A 92 -10.41 -5.64 -0.38
CA LEU A 92 -10.55 -4.86 0.85
C LEU A 92 -11.89 -4.15 1.03
N ASN A 93 -12.48 -3.58 -0.02
CA ASN A 93 -13.70 -2.77 0.13
C ASN A 93 -14.89 -3.59 0.63
N PRO A 94 -15.11 -4.85 0.20
CA PRO A 94 -16.16 -5.69 0.78
C PRO A 94 -15.92 -6.07 2.25
N GLN A 95 -14.73 -5.78 2.78
CA GLN A 95 -14.32 -6.03 4.17
C GLN A 95 -14.22 -4.73 4.97
N ASP A 96 -14.86 -3.64 4.53
CA ASP A 96 -14.75 -2.30 5.13
C ASP A 96 -13.31 -1.80 5.25
N GLY A 97 -12.39 -2.23 4.37
CA GLY A 97 -10.96 -1.92 4.43
C GLY A 97 -10.15 -2.76 5.43
N LEU A 98 -10.79 -3.66 6.18
CA LEU A 98 -10.13 -4.56 7.12
C LEU A 98 -9.41 -5.70 6.40
N TYR A 99 -8.29 -6.11 6.97
CA TYR A 99 -7.54 -7.30 6.56
C TYR A 99 -6.61 -7.76 7.69
N THR A 100 -6.08 -8.96 7.54
CA THR A 100 -5.23 -9.63 8.51
C THR A 100 -3.78 -9.62 8.05
N VAL A 101 -2.88 -9.26 8.94
CA VAL A 101 -1.45 -9.52 8.83
C VAL A 101 -1.16 -10.79 9.62
N SER A 102 -0.66 -11.82 8.93
CA SER A 102 -0.09 -13.02 9.57
C SER A 102 1.42 -12.84 9.68
N MET A 103 1.91 -12.78 10.92
CA MET A 103 3.34 -12.70 11.23
C MET A 103 3.86 -14.11 11.53
N ARG A 104 4.70 -14.64 10.64
CA ARG A 104 5.27 -15.98 10.79
C ARG A 104 6.48 -15.96 11.70
N SER A 105 6.53 -16.88 12.64
CA SER A 105 7.69 -17.16 13.47
C SER A 105 7.89 -18.67 13.62
N ALA A 106 9.04 -19.07 14.18
CA ALA A 106 9.30 -20.48 14.48
C ALA A 106 8.34 -21.04 15.56
N ASP A 107 7.78 -20.17 16.41
CA ASP A 107 6.91 -20.54 17.52
C ASP A 107 5.42 -20.52 17.14
N GLY A 108 5.09 -20.10 15.91
CA GLY A 108 3.73 -20.03 15.37
C GLY A 108 3.43 -18.71 14.66
N ASP A 109 2.26 -18.67 14.01
CA ASP A 109 1.76 -17.50 13.31
C ASP A 109 0.93 -16.62 14.26
N GLU A 110 1.27 -15.33 14.36
CA GLU A 110 0.45 -14.34 15.06
C GLU A 110 -0.44 -13.61 14.05
N LEU A 111 -1.75 -13.66 14.27
CA LEU A 111 -2.72 -12.94 13.45
C LEU A 111 -3.12 -11.62 14.07
N ARG A 112 -3.00 -10.55 13.27
CA ARG A 112 -3.44 -9.21 13.64
C ARG A 112 -4.36 -8.65 12.57
N LEU A 113 -5.50 -8.15 13.01
CA LEU A 113 -6.42 -7.38 12.19
C LEU A 113 -5.96 -5.92 12.09
N ILE A 114 -5.85 -5.39 10.88
CA ILE A 114 -5.49 -4.02 10.59
C ILE A 114 -6.72 -3.24 10.16
N GLY A 115 -6.97 -2.12 10.83
CA GLY A 115 -8.10 -1.22 10.63
C GLY A 115 -7.73 0.15 10.08
N ALA A 116 -6.45 0.43 9.85
CA ALA A 116 -5.99 1.74 9.37
C ALA A 116 -6.46 2.08 7.96
N VAL A 117 -6.69 1.09 7.10
CA VAL A 117 -7.25 1.31 5.77
C VAL A 117 -8.76 1.45 5.86
N GLN A 118 -9.29 2.55 5.32
CA GLN A 118 -10.72 2.84 5.33
C GLN A 118 -11.42 2.40 4.06
N LYS A 119 -10.78 2.64 2.91
CA LYS A 119 -11.27 2.25 1.58
C LYS A 119 -10.14 2.27 0.57
N VAL A 120 -10.36 1.62 -0.56
CA VAL A 120 -9.47 1.61 -1.71
C VAL A 120 -10.18 2.19 -2.93
N LEU A 121 -9.58 3.21 -3.52
CA LEU A 121 -10.00 3.81 -4.80
C LEU A 121 -9.23 3.17 -5.95
N VAL A 122 -9.86 3.11 -7.12
CA VAL A 122 -9.21 2.65 -8.36
C VAL A 122 -9.11 3.85 -9.31
N ALA A 123 -7.89 4.37 -9.50
CA ALA A 123 -7.69 5.61 -10.25
C ALA A 123 -8.07 5.49 -11.74
N ALA A 124 -8.03 4.29 -12.30
CA ALA A 124 -8.48 4.03 -13.67
C ALA A 124 -10.01 4.16 -13.82
N ASP A 125 -10.76 3.88 -12.75
CA ASP A 125 -12.23 3.92 -12.75
C ASP A 125 -12.73 5.32 -12.35
N ASP A 126 -12.15 5.90 -11.29
CA ASP A 126 -12.52 7.20 -10.76
C ASP A 126 -11.29 8.01 -10.33
N PRO A 127 -10.60 8.67 -11.29
CA PRO A 127 -9.45 9.52 -10.98
C PRO A 127 -9.84 10.76 -10.17
N GLN A 128 -11.10 11.24 -10.28
CA GLN A 128 -11.55 12.44 -9.57
C GLN A 128 -11.67 12.16 -8.07
N ALA A 129 -12.19 10.99 -7.67
CA ALA A 129 -12.22 10.61 -6.26
C ALA A 129 -10.82 10.57 -5.63
N VAL A 130 -9.78 10.20 -6.39
CA VAL A 130 -8.39 10.23 -5.92
C VAL A 130 -7.91 11.67 -5.76
N ILE A 131 -8.20 12.54 -6.73
CA ILE A 131 -7.86 13.97 -6.68
C ILE A 131 -8.53 14.64 -5.48
N ASP A 132 -9.81 14.35 -5.24
CA ASP A 132 -10.58 14.88 -4.12
C ASP A 132 -10.03 14.40 -2.78
N ALA A 133 -9.62 13.12 -2.69
CA ALA A 133 -8.98 12.58 -1.49
C ALA A 133 -7.64 13.28 -1.20
N ILE A 134 -6.82 13.55 -2.23
CA ILE A 134 -5.57 14.32 -2.08
C ILE A 134 -5.87 15.77 -1.68
N ALA A 135 -6.92 16.36 -2.23
CA ALA A 135 -7.31 17.75 -1.99
C ALA A 135 -7.99 17.98 -0.64
N ALA A 136 -8.46 16.92 0.02
CA ALA A 136 -9.17 17.00 1.29
C ALA A 136 -8.36 17.76 2.37
N THR A 137 -9.04 18.58 3.16
CA THR A 137 -8.43 19.37 4.24
C THR A 137 -7.78 18.52 5.32
N THR A 138 -8.26 17.29 5.51
CA THR A 138 -7.73 16.32 6.47
C THR A 138 -6.48 15.60 5.97
N THR A 139 -6.24 15.59 4.65
CA THR A 139 -5.05 14.93 4.08
C THR A 139 -3.82 15.78 4.35
N HIS A 140 -2.80 15.12 4.93
CA HIS A 140 -1.48 15.72 5.22
C HIS A 140 -0.35 15.00 4.48
N ILE A 141 -0.54 13.73 4.14
CA ILE A 141 0.49 12.87 3.53
C ILE A 141 -0.08 12.17 2.30
N VAL A 142 0.66 12.21 1.19
CA VAL A 142 0.52 11.24 0.09
C VAL A 142 1.73 10.32 0.14
N SER A 143 1.52 9.03 0.33
CA SER A 143 2.60 8.02 0.38
C SER A 143 2.57 7.08 -0.82
N PHE A 144 3.70 6.43 -1.13
CA PHE A 144 3.85 5.68 -2.38
C PHE A 144 4.57 4.34 -2.19
N THR A 145 3.99 3.26 -2.73
CA THR A 145 4.71 2.01 -3.05
C THR A 145 4.35 1.58 -4.47
N VAL A 146 4.88 2.30 -5.46
CA VAL A 146 4.51 2.15 -6.87
C VAL A 146 5.53 1.33 -7.67
N THR A 147 6.55 0.78 -7.01
CA THR A 147 7.75 0.16 -7.58
C THR A 147 8.60 1.14 -8.38
N GLU A 148 9.83 0.77 -8.72
CA GLU A 148 10.75 1.59 -9.51
C GLU A 148 10.16 1.98 -10.87
N LYS A 149 9.32 1.11 -11.45
CA LYS A 149 8.63 1.34 -12.73
C LYS A 149 7.54 2.41 -12.60
N GLY A 150 6.95 2.58 -11.43
CA GLY A 150 5.88 3.55 -11.17
C GLY A 150 6.35 5.00 -11.29
N TYR A 151 7.66 5.25 -11.14
CA TYR A 151 8.25 6.59 -11.31
C TYR A 151 8.43 7.00 -12.77
N LEU A 152 8.15 6.12 -13.74
CA LEU A 152 8.17 6.41 -15.19
C LEU A 152 9.48 7.08 -15.65
N ARG A 153 10.63 6.61 -15.13
CA ARG A 153 11.94 7.15 -15.48
C ARG A 153 12.44 6.60 -16.80
N ARG A 154 13.05 7.47 -17.61
CA ARG A 154 13.87 7.08 -18.76
C ARG A 154 15.23 6.56 -18.30
N ALA A 155 16.01 6.04 -19.24
CA ALA A 155 17.34 5.48 -18.98
C ALA A 155 18.33 6.52 -18.41
N ASP A 156 18.17 7.80 -18.74
CA ASP A 156 18.94 8.92 -18.20
C ASP A 156 18.43 9.39 -16.82
N GLY A 157 17.35 8.78 -16.31
CA GLY A 157 16.71 9.10 -15.05
C GLY A 157 15.68 10.24 -15.11
N SER A 158 15.49 10.89 -16.26
CA SER A 158 14.46 11.93 -16.43
C SER A 158 13.06 11.31 -16.41
N LEU A 159 12.03 12.13 -16.15
CA LEU A 159 10.65 11.71 -16.25
C LEU A 159 10.24 11.48 -17.70
N ASP A 160 9.61 10.34 -17.97
CA ASP A 160 8.89 10.12 -19.22
C ASP A 160 7.57 10.91 -19.24
N LEU A 161 7.66 12.19 -19.66
CA LEU A 161 6.53 13.11 -19.72
C LEU A 161 5.33 12.56 -20.52
N ALA A 162 5.57 11.83 -21.61
CA ALA A 162 4.50 11.25 -22.42
C ALA A 162 3.73 10.16 -21.66
N ALA A 163 4.42 9.34 -20.87
CA ALA A 163 3.79 8.36 -20.00
C ALA A 163 3.13 9.03 -18.78
N ALA A 164 3.70 10.13 -18.29
CA ALA A 164 3.26 10.80 -17.06
C ALA A 164 1.91 11.54 -17.16
N VAL A 165 1.36 11.74 -18.37
CA VAL A 165 0.03 12.38 -18.57
C VAL A 165 -1.15 11.40 -18.60
N GLY A 166 -0.88 10.09 -18.51
CA GLY A 166 -1.92 9.07 -18.44
C GLY A 166 -2.92 9.33 -17.31
N VAL A 167 -4.19 8.94 -17.50
CA VAL A 167 -5.27 9.22 -16.54
C VAL A 167 -4.94 8.71 -15.13
N SER A 168 -4.34 7.53 -15.04
CA SER A 168 -3.90 6.91 -13.78
C SER A 168 -2.46 7.23 -13.39
N SER A 169 -1.83 8.23 -13.98
CA SER A 169 -0.47 8.62 -13.61
C SER A 169 -0.47 9.26 -12.22
N LEU A 170 0.43 8.80 -11.33
CA LEU A 170 0.58 9.43 -10.01
C LEU A 170 0.89 10.92 -10.14
N TYR A 171 1.68 11.32 -11.15
CA TYR A 171 2.06 12.71 -11.36
C TYR A 171 0.85 13.59 -11.67
N ARG A 172 -0.03 13.11 -12.56
CA ARG A 172 -1.27 13.80 -12.91
C ARG A 172 -2.20 13.93 -11.71
N LEU A 173 -2.42 12.84 -10.99
CA LEU A 173 -3.33 12.79 -9.84
C LEU A 173 -2.83 13.70 -8.71
N VAL A 174 -1.55 13.61 -8.36
CA VAL A 174 -0.93 14.44 -7.32
C VAL A 174 -0.91 15.91 -7.73
N ALA A 175 -0.51 16.25 -8.96
CA ALA A 175 -0.50 17.63 -9.42
C ALA A 175 -1.90 18.25 -9.42
N ALA A 176 -2.93 17.52 -9.85
CA ALA A 176 -4.31 17.99 -9.82
C ALA A 176 -4.83 18.19 -8.39
N GLY A 177 -4.53 17.27 -7.47
CA GLY A 177 -4.88 17.41 -6.06
C GLY A 177 -4.18 18.62 -5.41
N LEU A 178 -2.89 18.80 -5.67
CA LEU A 178 -2.12 19.96 -5.21
C LEU A 178 -2.62 21.29 -5.80
N ALA A 179 -3.00 21.30 -7.08
CA ALA A 179 -3.60 22.47 -7.72
C ALA A 179 -4.93 22.85 -7.05
N ALA A 180 -5.78 21.86 -6.76
CA ALA A 180 -7.04 22.07 -6.04
C ALA A 180 -6.79 22.62 -4.62
N ARG A 181 -5.80 22.10 -3.90
CA ARG A 181 -5.40 22.63 -2.58
C ARG A 181 -4.95 24.08 -2.66
N LYS A 182 -4.07 24.42 -3.60
CA LYS A 182 -3.61 25.80 -3.83
C LYS A 182 -4.79 26.73 -4.12
N ALA A 183 -5.71 26.32 -5.01
CA ALA A 183 -6.89 27.10 -5.37
C ALA A 183 -7.84 27.33 -4.18
N ALA A 184 -7.92 26.36 -3.26
CA ALA A 184 -8.70 26.45 -2.03
C ALA A 184 -7.96 27.17 -0.87
N GLY A 185 -6.74 27.66 -1.09
CA GLY A 185 -5.93 28.32 -0.05
C GLY A 185 -5.38 27.38 1.02
N LEU A 186 -5.34 26.06 0.74
CA LEU A 186 -4.77 25.06 1.64
C LEU A 186 -3.24 24.98 1.49
N GLY A 187 -2.57 24.48 2.53
CA GLY A 187 -1.12 24.20 2.48
C GLY A 187 -0.77 23.01 1.57
N GLY A 188 0.53 22.85 1.31
CA GLY A 188 1.05 21.68 0.61
C GLY A 188 0.95 20.39 1.42
N LEU A 189 1.58 19.33 0.91
CA LEU A 189 1.54 17.99 1.48
C LEU A 189 2.96 17.41 1.57
N THR A 190 3.13 16.46 2.48
CA THR A 190 4.30 15.58 2.45
C THR A 190 4.09 14.51 1.38
N LEU A 191 5.02 14.37 0.45
CA LEU A 191 5.05 13.28 -0.54
C LEU A 191 6.08 12.22 -0.11
N LEU A 192 5.61 11.15 0.52
CA LEU A 192 6.44 10.17 1.22
C LEU A 192 6.62 8.89 0.38
N SER A 193 7.72 8.81 -0.38
CA SER A 193 8.05 7.56 -1.07
C SER A 193 8.46 6.48 -0.07
N CYS A 194 7.90 5.28 -0.22
CA CYS A 194 8.23 4.07 0.53
C CYS A 194 8.67 2.96 -0.43
N ASP A 195 9.21 3.31 -1.61
CA ASP A 195 9.80 2.36 -2.55
C ASP A 195 11.29 2.17 -2.26
N ASN A 196 11.81 0.99 -2.62
CA ASN A 196 13.21 0.61 -2.44
C ASN A 196 14.10 1.27 -3.51
N LEU A 197 14.24 2.59 -3.45
CA LEU A 197 14.99 3.40 -4.39
C LEU A 197 15.94 4.35 -3.66
N ALA A 198 17.22 4.31 -4.06
CA ALA A 198 18.25 5.25 -3.59
C ALA A 198 17.79 6.70 -3.62
N GLY A 199 17.74 7.35 -2.45
CA GLY A 199 17.27 8.72 -2.31
C GLY A 199 15.85 8.93 -2.84
N ASN A 200 14.95 8.01 -2.55
CA ASN A 200 13.58 7.96 -3.08
C ASN A 200 12.83 9.31 -2.96
N GLY A 201 12.96 10.02 -1.84
CA GLY A 201 12.39 11.35 -1.63
C GLY A 201 12.91 12.40 -2.62
N ALA A 202 14.23 12.48 -2.79
CA ALA A 202 14.87 13.38 -3.75
C ALA A 202 14.50 13.05 -5.21
N VAL A 203 14.43 11.75 -5.56
CA VAL A 203 13.99 11.31 -6.88
C VAL A 203 12.54 11.72 -7.13
N LEU A 204 11.64 11.46 -6.19
CA LEU A 204 10.23 11.84 -6.31
C LEU A 204 10.08 13.36 -6.47
N ARG A 205 10.78 14.15 -5.65
CA ARG A 205 10.77 15.62 -5.74
C ARG A 205 11.21 16.10 -7.11
N ARG A 206 12.31 15.56 -7.64
CA ARG A 206 12.84 15.93 -8.96
C ARG A 206 11.83 15.63 -10.06
N LEU A 207 11.27 14.41 -10.08
CA LEU A 207 10.34 14.00 -11.13
C LEU A 207 9.00 14.75 -11.05
N MET A 208 8.51 15.05 -9.84
CA MET A 208 7.36 15.93 -9.66
C MET A 208 7.65 17.34 -10.20
N ARG A 209 8.82 17.91 -9.94
CA ARG A 209 9.23 19.22 -10.50
C ARG A 209 9.29 19.19 -12.03
N GLU A 210 9.85 18.14 -12.63
CA GLU A 210 9.87 17.98 -14.09
C GLU A 210 8.44 17.94 -14.67
N TYR A 211 7.53 17.21 -14.04
CA TYR A 211 6.13 17.16 -14.44
C TYR A 211 5.44 18.53 -14.32
N LEU A 212 5.61 19.20 -13.18
CA LEU A 212 4.99 20.50 -12.92
C LEU A 212 5.55 21.58 -13.87
N ALA A 213 6.85 21.60 -14.12
CA ALA A 213 7.43 22.56 -15.08
C ALA A 213 6.85 22.39 -16.49
N ALA A 214 6.57 21.15 -16.91
CA ALA A 214 6.03 20.85 -18.23
C ALA A 214 4.52 21.16 -18.36
N TYR A 215 3.72 20.85 -17.32
CA TYR A 215 2.25 20.86 -17.42
C TYR A 215 1.53 21.85 -16.50
N HIS A 216 2.17 22.28 -15.41
CA HIS A 216 1.61 23.17 -14.39
C HIS A 216 2.66 24.17 -13.88
N PRO A 217 3.28 25.00 -14.75
CA PRO A 217 4.38 25.87 -14.36
C PRO A 217 4.03 26.80 -13.19
N ASP A 218 2.79 27.29 -13.15
CA ASP A 218 2.25 28.16 -12.08
C ASP A 218 2.18 27.47 -10.70
N LEU A 219 2.27 26.15 -10.65
CA LEU A 219 2.26 25.37 -9.41
C LEU A 219 3.68 25.12 -8.87
N SER A 220 4.73 25.25 -9.71
CA SER A 220 6.09 24.83 -9.37
C SER A 220 6.65 25.56 -8.15
N ALA A 221 6.60 26.90 -8.14
CA ALA A 221 7.11 27.69 -7.02
C ALA A 221 6.32 27.44 -5.72
N TRP A 222 5.02 27.19 -5.84
CA TRP A 222 4.17 26.86 -4.68
C TRP A 222 4.50 25.47 -4.14
N PHE A 223 4.68 24.47 -5.01
CA PHE A 223 5.11 23.12 -4.62
C PHE A 223 6.43 23.18 -3.85
N ASP A 224 7.39 23.94 -4.35
CA ASP A 224 8.72 24.06 -3.74
C ASP A 224 8.71 24.66 -2.35
N GLY A 225 7.82 25.63 -2.11
CA GLY A 225 7.70 26.34 -0.83
C GLY A 225 6.74 25.70 0.16
N THR A 226 5.94 24.72 -0.25
CA THR A 226 4.86 24.18 0.62
C THR A 226 4.82 22.66 0.72
N CYS A 227 5.49 21.92 -0.16
CA CYS A 227 5.54 20.46 -0.13
C CYS A 227 6.95 19.97 0.21
N THR A 228 7.03 18.86 0.94
CA THR A 228 8.28 18.16 1.26
C THR A 228 8.26 16.75 0.65
N CYS A 229 9.44 16.17 0.44
CA CYS A 229 9.58 14.81 -0.09
C CYS A 229 10.70 14.09 0.69
N PRO A 230 10.49 13.78 1.97
CA PRO A 230 11.50 13.12 2.79
C PRO A 230 11.86 11.75 2.23
N ALA A 231 13.14 11.37 2.35
CA ALA A 231 13.57 10.02 2.02
C ALA A 231 13.17 9.02 3.11
N THR A 232 13.05 7.75 2.71
CA THR A 232 12.79 6.64 3.63
C THR A 232 13.65 5.44 3.32
N MET A 233 13.95 4.65 4.36
CA MET A 233 14.38 3.27 4.24
C MET A 233 13.30 2.39 4.85
N ILE A 234 12.88 1.38 4.09
CA ILE A 234 11.80 0.47 4.41
C ILE A 234 12.32 -0.97 4.35
N ASP A 235 12.00 -1.76 5.36
CA ASP A 235 12.38 -3.15 5.41
C ASP A 235 11.36 -4.04 6.11
N ARG A 236 10.95 -5.08 5.40
CA ARG A 236 10.11 -6.20 5.86
C ARG A 236 9.96 -7.20 4.70
N ILE A 237 10.21 -8.47 4.95
CA ILE A 237 9.92 -9.53 3.97
C ILE A 237 8.42 -9.78 3.94
N VAL A 238 7.82 -9.59 2.76
CA VAL A 238 6.39 -9.78 2.50
C VAL A 238 6.24 -10.65 1.26
N PRO A 239 6.16 -11.98 1.41
CA PRO A 239 5.95 -12.88 0.27
C PRO A 239 4.59 -12.62 -0.39
N ALA A 240 4.44 -13.07 -1.64
CA ALA A 240 3.14 -13.07 -2.29
C ALA A 240 2.19 -14.03 -1.56
N THR A 241 1.04 -13.54 -1.11
CA THR A 241 0.03 -14.36 -0.42
C THR A 241 -0.57 -15.40 -1.38
N THR A 242 -0.46 -16.68 -1.02
CA THR A 242 -1.06 -17.81 -1.73
C THR A 242 -2.45 -18.16 -1.19
N ASP A 243 -3.21 -19.00 -1.91
CA ASP A 243 -4.49 -19.51 -1.39
C ASP A 243 -4.33 -20.41 -0.16
N ALA A 244 -3.19 -21.11 -0.05
CA ALA A 244 -2.87 -21.89 1.14
C ALA A 244 -2.66 -20.98 2.36
N ASP A 245 -1.99 -19.84 2.18
CA ASP A 245 -1.81 -18.84 3.24
C ASP A 245 -3.16 -18.28 3.71
N ARG A 246 -4.05 -17.92 2.77
CA ARG A 246 -5.41 -17.47 3.10
C ARG A 246 -6.22 -18.55 3.82
N GLY A 247 -6.06 -19.82 3.43
CA GLY A 247 -6.68 -20.95 4.11
C GLY A 247 -6.19 -21.14 5.54
N ALA A 248 -4.89 -20.94 5.80
CA ALA A 248 -4.32 -20.99 7.15
C ALA A 248 -4.82 -19.84 8.04
N VAL A 249 -4.92 -18.63 7.47
CA VAL A 249 -5.53 -17.48 8.15
C VAL A 249 -7.00 -17.77 8.45
N GLU A 250 -7.77 -18.27 7.48
CA GLU A 250 -9.19 -18.61 7.65
C GLU A 250 -9.42 -19.69 8.71
N ALA A 251 -8.56 -20.71 8.79
CA ALA A 251 -8.65 -21.76 9.79
C ALA A 251 -8.52 -21.23 11.23
N THR A 252 -7.74 -20.16 11.42
CA THR A 252 -7.57 -19.51 12.73
C THR A 252 -8.62 -18.42 12.96
N LEU A 253 -8.88 -17.59 11.95
CA LEU A 253 -9.78 -16.44 12.04
C LEU A 253 -11.27 -16.85 12.07
N GLY A 254 -11.61 -18.00 11.50
CA GLY A 254 -12.98 -18.49 11.34
C GLY A 254 -13.75 -17.84 10.19
N THR A 255 -13.12 -16.96 9.41
CA THR A 255 -13.70 -16.31 8.24
C THR A 255 -12.65 -16.14 7.14
N ARG A 256 -13.10 -16.12 5.88
CA ARG A 256 -12.25 -15.87 4.74
C ARG A 256 -11.84 -14.40 4.69
N ASP A 257 -10.54 -14.16 4.65
CA ASP A 257 -9.95 -12.85 4.43
C ASP A 257 -9.18 -12.83 3.09
N GLU A 258 -9.75 -12.16 2.10
CA GLU A 258 -9.12 -12.01 0.77
C GLU A 258 -8.00 -10.96 0.77
N GLY A 259 -8.00 -10.07 1.77
CA GLY A 259 -7.01 -9.03 1.98
C GLY A 259 -5.76 -9.49 2.74
N ALA A 260 -5.73 -10.72 3.23
CA ALA A 260 -4.67 -11.22 4.10
C ALA A 260 -3.26 -11.09 3.48
N VAL A 261 -2.29 -10.70 4.31
CA VAL A 261 -0.87 -10.63 3.96
C VAL A 261 -0.03 -11.43 4.94
N VAL A 262 1.02 -12.06 4.45
CA VAL A 262 1.97 -12.84 5.24
C VAL A 262 3.29 -12.09 5.34
N THR A 263 3.90 -12.12 6.51
CA THR A 263 5.13 -11.37 6.80
C THR A 263 6.03 -12.17 7.73
N GLU A 264 7.29 -11.77 7.79
CA GLU A 264 8.14 -12.06 8.94
C GLU A 264 7.82 -11.14 10.14
N GLY A 265 8.38 -11.47 11.31
CA GLY A 265 8.26 -10.64 12.51
C GLY A 265 9.11 -9.36 12.48
N PHE A 266 10.20 -9.32 11.72
CA PHE A 266 11.03 -8.12 11.57
C PHE A 266 10.33 -7.04 10.74
N SER A 267 10.47 -5.79 11.15
CA SER A 267 9.99 -4.62 10.41
C SER A 267 10.81 -3.40 10.83
N GLN A 268 11.33 -2.65 9.86
CA GLN A 268 12.06 -1.41 10.10
C GLN A 268 11.57 -0.31 9.17
N TRP A 269 11.41 0.91 9.71
CA TRP A 269 11.06 2.09 8.95
C TRP A 269 11.87 3.29 9.44
N VAL A 270 12.79 3.77 8.60
CA VAL A 270 13.58 4.97 8.87
C VAL A 270 13.08 6.07 7.95
N ILE A 271 12.84 7.26 8.49
CA ILE A 271 12.21 8.36 7.77
C ILE A 271 12.97 9.65 8.09
N GLU A 272 13.27 10.45 7.07
CA GLU A 272 13.73 11.82 7.30
C GLU A 272 12.62 12.66 7.92
N ASP A 273 12.89 13.34 9.04
CA ASP A 273 11.91 14.17 9.74
C ASP A 273 11.73 15.56 9.06
N ASP A 274 11.32 15.54 7.79
CA ASP A 274 11.04 16.71 6.94
C ASP A 274 9.61 16.66 6.38
N PHE A 275 8.63 17.01 7.21
CA PHE A 275 7.21 16.96 6.88
C PHE A 275 6.63 18.36 6.64
N ALA A 276 5.83 18.52 5.58
CA ALA A 276 5.16 19.77 5.25
C ALA A 276 4.05 20.17 6.26
N GLY A 277 3.60 19.22 7.07
CA GLY A 277 2.52 19.38 8.04
C GLY A 277 2.56 18.28 9.11
N PRO A 278 1.44 18.06 9.82
CA PRO A 278 1.35 16.99 10.80
C PRO A 278 1.67 15.62 10.20
N ARG A 279 2.11 14.70 11.05
CA ARG A 279 2.29 13.27 10.75
C ARG A 279 1.88 12.43 11.96
N PRO A 280 1.61 11.13 11.78
CA PRO A 280 1.51 10.23 12.91
C PRO A 280 2.81 10.21 13.72
N ARG A 281 2.69 9.95 15.02
CA ARG A 281 3.81 9.72 15.94
C ARG A 281 4.40 8.32 15.74
N TRP A 282 4.81 8.01 14.51
CA TRP A 282 5.36 6.70 14.15
C TRP A 282 6.59 6.34 15.01
N GLU A 283 7.32 7.32 15.54
CA GLU A 283 8.43 7.09 16.48
C GLU A 283 8.02 6.44 17.79
N LYS A 284 6.75 6.58 18.20
CA LYS A 284 6.21 5.95 19.42
C LYS A 284 5.91 4.46 19.23
N VAL A 285 5.92 3.99 17.98
CA VAL A 285 5.54 2.64 17.60
C VAL A 285 6.63 1.96 16.75
N GLY A 286 7.87 2.46 16.86
CA GLY A 286 9.07 1.78 16.36
C GLY A 286 9.65 2.29 15.04
N ALA A 287 9.08 3.33 14.41
CA ALA A 287 9.76 3.99 13.30
C ALA A 287 10.90 4.88 13.82
N GLU A 288 11.95 5.06 13.02
CA GLU A 288 13.11 5.89 13.34
C GLU A 288 13.04 7.19 12.54
N LEU A 289 12.91 8.31 13.26
CA LEU A 289 12.87 9.65 12.66
C LEU A 289 14.28 10.22 12.75
N VAL A 290 14.88 10.49 11.59
CA VAL A 290 16.30 10.87 11.48
C VAL A 290 16.47 12.14 10.65
N ALA A 291 17.65 12.74 10.72
CA ALA A 291 17.99 13.88 9.87
C ALA A 291 18.48 13.46 8.47
N ASP A 292 19.04 12.26 8.33
CA ASP A 292 19.58 11.73 7.07
C ASP A 292 19.41 10.21 7.03
N VAL A 293 18.72 9.71 6.00
CA VAL A 293 18.46 8.28 5.78
C VAL A 293 19.59 7.57 5.03
N ALA A 294 20.47 8.30 4.33
CA ALA A 294 21.46 7.72 3.42
C ALA A 294 22.36 6.62 4.05
N PRO A 295 22.82 6.72 5.32
CA PRO A 295 23.60 5.65 5.95
C PRO A 295 22.82 4.34 6.09
N TYR A 296 21.55 4.43 6.49
CA TYR A 296 20.67 3.27 6.71
C TYR A 296 20.32 2.59 5.39
N GLU A 297 19.98 3.40 4.38
CA GLU A 297 19.73 2.90 3.03
C GLU A 297 20.96 2.19 2.46
N THR A 298 22.15 2.78 2.60
CA THR A 298 23.40 2.18 2.12
C THR A 298 23.66 0.82 2.78
N ALA A 299 23.46 0.72 4.10
CA ALA A 299 23.62 -0.54 4.82
C ALA A 299 22.62 -1.60 4.33
N LYS A 300 21.33 -1.25 4.26
CA LYS A 300 20.27 -2.18 3.84
C LYS A 300 20.43 -2.64 2.39
N LEU A 301 20.69 -1.72 1.46
CA LEU A 301 20.87 -2.04 0.05
C LEU A 301 22.08 -2.98 -0.17
N ARG A 302 23.18 -2.77 0.55
CA ARG A 302 24.41 -3.56 0.36
C ARG A 302 24.40 -4.88 1.12
N MET A 303 23.99 -4.86 2.38
CA MET A 303 24.10 -6.01 3.28
C MET A 303 22.92 -6.96 3.15
N LEU A 304 21.70 -6.44 2.95
CA LEU A 304 20.50 -7.28 2.85
C LEU A 304 20.09 -7.50 1.39
N ASN A 305 19.74 -6.44 0.65
CA ASN A 305 19.26 -6.62 -0.73
C ASN A 305 20.34 -7.21 -1.65
N GLY A 306 21.59 -6.80 -1.47
CA GLY A 306 22.74 -7.36 -2.17
C GLY A 306 22.94 -8.86 -1.89
N ALA A 307 22.87 -9.25 -0.61
CA ALA A 307 22.96 -10.65 -0.21
C ALA A 307 21.78 -11.48 -0.73
N HIS A 308 20.54 -10.97 -0.64
CA HIS A 308 19.36 -11.64 -1.19
C HIS A 308 19.45 -11.85 -2.69
N SER A 309 19.90 -10.84 -3.43
CA SER A 309 20.10 -10.96 -4.88
C SER A 309 21.17 -12.01 -5.20
N ALA A 310 22.29 -12.02 -4.46
CA ALA A 310 23.33 -13.04 -4.62
C ALA A 310 22.79 -14.45 -4.34
N LEU A 311 22.08 -14.65 -3.23
CA LEU A 311 21.46 -15.93 -2.87
C LEU A 311 20.43 -16.38 -3.91
N ALA A 312 19.57 -15.47 -4.39
CA ALA A 312 18.57 -15.79 -5.39
C ALA A 312 19.22 -16.24 -6.71
N TYR A 313 20.17 -15.50 -7.26
CA TYR A 313 20.78 -15.84 -8.54
C TYR A 313 21.69 -17.08 -8.46
N ILE A 314 22.48 -17.21 -7.39
CA ILE A 314 23.36 -18.38 -7.19
C ILE A 314 22.54 -19.63 -6.85
N GLY A 315 21.52 -19.49 -6.00
CA GLY A 315 20.63 -20.57 -5.59
C GLY A 315 19.82 -21.12 -6.76
N LEU A 316 19.25 -20.25 -7.60
CA LEU A 316 18.59 -20.66 -8.84
C LEU A 316 19.55 -21.42 -9.77
N GLY A 317 20.82 -20.98 -9.86
CA GLY A 317 21.87 -21.69 -10.60
C GLY A 317 22.21 -23.07 -10.05
N ARG A 318 21.85 -23.36 -8.79
CA ARG A 318 22.01 -24.67 -8.12
C ARG A 318 20.71 -25.48 -8.07
N GLY A 319 19.61 -24.97 -8.62
CA GLY A 319 18.32 -25.65 -8.64
C GLY A 319 17.49 -25.49 -7.36
N TYR A 320 17.73 -24.45 -6.56
CA TYR A 320 16.89 -24.11 -5.41
C TYR A 320 15.72 -23.21 -5.82
N ASP A 321 14.54 -23.50 -5.29
CA ASP A 321 13.29 -22.77 -5.54
C ASP A 321 13.06 -21.64 -4.52
N TYR A 322 13.65 -21.74 -3.32
CA TYR A 322 13.42 -20.79 -2.21
C TYR A 322 14.72 -20.31 -1.55
N VAL A 323 14.70 -19.09 -1.01
CA VAL A 323 15.86 -18.48 -0.34
C VAL A 323 16.37 -19.32 0.85
N HIS A 324 15.49 -19.96 1.62
CA HIS A 324 15.91 -20.79 2.77
C HIS A 324 16.65 -22.08 2.38
N GLN A 325 16.67 -22.44 1.10
CA GLN A 325 17.41 -23.58 0.57
C GLN A 325 18.84 -23.20 0.14
N ALA A 326 19.09 -21.92 -0.16
CA ALA A 326 20.36 -21.39 -0.69
C ALA A 326 21.36 -21.05 0.42
#